data_AF-A0A7C2WFZ8-F1
#
_entry.id   AF-A0A7C2WFZ8-F1
#
_cell.length_a   1.000
_cell.length_b   1.000
_cell.length_c   1.000
_cell.angle_alpha   90.00
_cell.angle_beta   90.00
_cell.angle_gamma   90.00
#
_symmetry.space_group_name_H-M   'P 1'
#
loop_
_entity.id
_entity.type
_entity.pdbx_description
1 polymer ?
#
loop_
_entity_poly.entity_id
_entity_poly.type
_entity_poly.pdbx_seq_one_letter_code
_entity_poly.pdbx_strand_id
1 'polypeptide(L)'
;EEVQIPSVLKPIIEELDKEFQGILPKVDVYTMYVDEYEPSAFPPCISRLLEEAEQGKNLPHMARFTLATFLISVGKRPEELLDIFRKMPDFDENKTLYHLKHIAGEIGSRTRYSPPSCVTLRTFGLCSADDVLCQRVKHPLTYYSKKLKLLKRGELEKRAR
;
A
#
# COMPACT_ATOMS: atom_id res chain seq x y z
N GLU A 1 -6.20 -3.95 21.48
CA GLU A 1 -6.49 -5.13 22.31
C GLU A 1 -5.88 -6.35 21.65
N GLU A 2 -5.13 -7.16 22.39
CA GLU A 2 -4.68 -8.46 21.89
C GLU A 2 -5.88 -9.39 21.80
N VAL A 3 -6.16 -9.89 20.61
CA VAL A 3 -7.24 -10.86 20.39
C VAL A 3 -6.84 -12.18 21.05
N GLN A 4 -7.48 -12.51 22.17
CA GLN A 4 -7.29 -13.80 22.82
C GLN A 4 -8.05 -14.89 22.05
N ILE A 5 -7.31 -15.71 21.32
CA ILE A 5 -7.88 -16.83 20.56
C ILE A 5 -8.24 -17.96 21.52
N PRO A 6 -9.52 -18.40 21.58
CA PRO A 6 -9.93 -19.56 22.36
C PRO A 6 -9.07 -20.79 22.05
N SER A 7 -8.69 -21.55 23.08
CA SER A 7 -7.81 -22.72 22.96
C SER A 7 -8.34 -23.77 21.98
N VAL A 8 -9.66 -23.87 21.82
CA VAL A 8 -10.34 -24.77 20.89
C VAL A 8 -10.05 -24.41 19.42
N LEU A 9 -9.83 -23.13 19.12
CA LEU A 9 -9.59 -22.66 17.74
C LEU A 9 -8.11 -22.76 17.33
N LYS A 10 -7.17 -22.80 18.27
CA LYS A 10 -5.73 -22.93 17.98
C LYS A 10 -5.39 -24.08 17.02
N PRO A 11 -5.80 -25.34 17.27
CA PRO A 11 -5.44 -26.44 16.38
C PRO A 11 -6.05 -26.30 14.99
N ILE A 12 -7.27 -25.74 14.89
CA ILE A 12 -7.94 -25.49 13.61
C ILE A 12 -7.20 -24.41 12.81
N ILE A 13 -6.73 -23.35 13.48
CA ILE A 13 -5.94 -22.29 12.85
C ILE A 13 -4.60 -22.84 12.37
N GLU A 14 -3.92 -23.65 13.18
CA GLU A 14 -2.65 -24.27 12.80
C GLU A 14 -2.77 -25.22 11.60
N GLU A 15 -3.90 -25.95 11.51
CA GLU A 15 -4.21 -26.83 10.39
C GLU A 15 -4.51 -26.04 9.12
N LEU A 16 -5.36 -25.00 9.23
CA LEU A 16 -5.63 -24.07 8.12
C LEU A 16 -4.34 -23.43 7.63
N ASP A 17 -3.48 -22.92 8.52
CA ASP A 17 -2.21 -22.31 8.14
C ASP A 17 -1.34 -23.26 7.31
N LYS A 18 -1.27 -24.55 7.68
CA LYS A 18 -0.53 -25.55 6.90
C LYS A 18 -1.11 -25.77 5.50
N GLU A 19 -2.43 -25.86 5.38
CA GLU A 19 -3.09 -25.99 4.08
C GLU A 19 -2.89 -24.73 3.22
N PHE A 20 -3.05 -23.55 3.82
CA PHE A 20 -2.81 -22.27 3.16
C PHE A 20 -1.37 -22.15 2.68
N GLN A 21 -0.34 -22.54 3.45
CA GLN A 21 1.06 -22.49 3.00
C GLN A 21 1.32 -23.30 1.71
N GLY A 22 0.54 -24.35 1.43
CA GLY A 22 0.62 -25.11 0.18
C GLY A 22 -0.10 -24.46 -1.01
N ILE A 23 -1.04 -23.56 -0.75
CA ILE A 23 -1.92 -22.89 -1.72
C ILE A 23 -1.45 -21.44 -2.02
N LEU A 24 -0.95 -20.72 -1.01
CA LEU A 24 -0.42 -19.36 -1.09
C LEU A 24 0.60 -19.13 -2.23
N PRO A 25 1.48 -20.09 -2.60
CA PRO A 25 2.38 -19.93 -3.74
C PRO A 25 1.69 -20.06 -5.11
N LYS A 26 0.50 -20.66 -5.16
CA LYS A 26 -0.24 -21.02 -6.38
C LYS A 26 -1.36 -20.04 -6.70
N VAL A 27 -1.85 -19.34 -5.69
CA VAL A 27 -2.76 -18.22 -5.86
C VAL A 27 -1.88 -16.97 -5.94
N ASP A 28 -2.08 -16.11 -6.94
CA ASP A 28 -1.50 -14.76 -6.98
C ASP A 28 -2.23 -13.94 -5.91
N VAL A 29 -2.07 -14.35 -4.64
CA VAL A 29 -2.65 -13.65 -3.52
C VAL A 29 -1.86 -12.36 -3.47
N TYR A 30 -2.54 -11.27 -3.82
CA TYR A 30 -2.12 -9.89 -3.55
C TYR A 30 -1.97 -9.60 -2.04
N THR A 31 -1.66 -10.61 -1.22
CA THR A 31 -1.18 -10.49 0.14
C THR A 31 0.17 -9.78 0.11
N MET A 32 0.40 -8.75 0.91
CA MET A 32 -0.40 -8.26 2.03
C MET A 32 -0.12 -6.78 2.11
N TYR A 33 -1.13 -6.02 2.54
CA TYR A 33 -0.91 -4.73 3.15
C TYR A 33 0.33 -4.81 4.03
N VAL A 34 1.34 -4.02 3.66
CA VAL A 34 2.60 -4.05 4.36
C VAL A 34 2.46 -3.00 5.43
N ASP A 35 2.12 -3.41 6.65
CA ASP A 35 1.88 -2.47 7.76
C ASP A 35 3.20 -1.89 8.32
N GLU A 36 4.06 -1.46 7.40
CA GLU A 36 5.38 -0.93 7.63
C GLU A 36 5.58 0.17 6.61
N TYR A 37 5.65 1.41 7.09
CA TYR A 37 5.84 2.60 6.28
C TYR A 37 7.33 2.90 6.12
N GLU A 38 7.86 2.70 4.92
CA GLU A 38 9.26 2.88 4.55
C GLU A 38 9.34 3.59 3.18
N PRO A 39 9.43 4.93 3.16
CA PRO A 39 9.46 5.70 1.91
C PRO A 39 10.56 5.30 0.93
N SER A 40 11.70 4.81 1.41
CA SER A 40 12.80 4.37 0.53
C SER A 40 12.46 3.12 -0.29
N ALA A 41 11.39 2.42 0.07
CA ALA A 41 10.86 1.28 -0.68
C ALA A 41 9.77 1.63 -1.69
N PHE A 42 9.37 2.90 -1.81
CA PHE A 42 8.29 3.31 -2.72
C PHE A 42 8.62 3.04 -4.20
N PRO A 43 7.62 2.59 -4.99
CA PRO A 43 7.72 2.60 -6.44
C PRO A 43 7.93 4.03 -6.96
N PRO A 44 8.72 4.24 -8.04
CA PRO A 44 8.97 5.57 -8.61
C PRO A 44 7.70 6.39 -8.88
N CYS A 45 6.64 5.74 -9.37
CA CYS A 45 5.36 6.40 -9.62
C CYS A 45 4.70 6.92 -8.33
N ILE A 46 4.78 6.19 -7.22
CA ILE A 46 4.22 6.65 -5.94
C ILE A 46 5.06 7.78 -5.37
N SER A 47 6.40 7.67 -5.40
CA SER A 47 7.30 8.72 -4.92
C SER A 47 7.02 10.04 -5.64
N ARG A 48 6.85 9.99 -6.97
CA ARG A 48 6.47 11.15 -7.77
C ARG A 48 5.12 11.74 -7.36
N LEU A 49 4.09 10.91 -7.20
CA LEU A 49 2.75 11.38 -6.80
C LEU A 49 2.77 12.04 -5.41
N LEU A 50 3.53 11.49 -4.48
CA LEU A 50 3.71 12.07 -3.15
C LEU A 50 4.39 13.44 -3.24
N GLU A 51 5.49 13.54 -3.98
CA GLU A 51 6.20 14.80 -4.19
C GLU A 51 5.30 15.87 -4.83
N GLU A 52 4.54 15.50 -5.88
CA GLU A 52 3.60 16.42 -6.53
C GLU A 52 2.51 16.89 -5.56
N ALA A 53 1.97 16.01 -4.71
CA ALA A 53 1.00 16.38 -3.67
C ALA A 53 1.62 17.32 -2.62
N GLU A 54 2.83 17.03 -2.15
CA GLU A 54 3.55 17.85 -1.17
C GLU A 54 3.92 19.23 -1.70
N GLN A 55 4.10 19.37 -3.02
CA GLN A 55 4.26 20.64 -3.72
C GLN A 55 2.94 21.42 -3.90
N GLY A 56 1.80 20.85 -3.47
CA GLY A 56 0.48 21.46 -3.65
C GLY A 56 -0.02 21.44 -5.10
N LYS A 57 0.55 20.58 -5.96
CA LYS A 57 0.03 20.42 -7.32
C LYS A 57 -1.36 19.81 -7.27
N ASN A 58 -2.21 20.25 -8.18
CA ASN A 58 -3.54 19.70 -8.31
C ASN A 58 -3.47 18.32 -8.99
N LEU A 59 -3.51 17.25 -8.18
CA LEU A 59 -3.52 15.89 -8.68
C LEU A 59 -4.89 15.52 -9.29
N PRO A 60 -4.94 14.82 -10.45
CA PRO A 60 -6.19 14.30 -10.98
C PRO A 60 -6.78 13.21 -10.06
N HIS A 61 -8.09 12.97 -10.17
CA HIS A 61 -8.81 12.04 -9.30
C HIS A 61 -8.13 10.66 -9.17
N MET A 62 -7.73 10.06 -10.29
CA MET A 62 -7.05 8.75 -10.29
C MET A 62 -5.68 8.78 -9.59
N ALA A 63 -4.96 9.89 -9.65
CA ALA A 63 -3.69 10.04 -8.95
C ALA A 63 -3.89 10.14 -7.43
N ARG A 64 -4.89 10.93 -7.00
CA ARG A 64 -5.27 11.03 -5.58
C ARG A 64 -5.71 9.67 -5.02
N PHE A 65 -6.56 8.96 -5.76
CA PHE A 65 -7.02 7.63 -5.39
C PHE A 65 -5.86 6.64 -5.27
N THR A 66 -4.95 6.62 -6.26
CA THR A 66 -3.75 5.77 -6.26
C THR A 66 -2.86 6.05 -5.06
N LEU A 67 -2.58 7.32 -4.78
CA LEU A 67 -1.72 7.72 -3.66
C LEU A 67 -2.37 7.35 -2.32
N ALA A 68 -3.64 7.67 -2.13
CA ALA A 68 -4.36 7.36 -0.89
C ALA A 68 -4.44 5.86 -0.62
N THR A 69 -4.90 5.08 -1.60
CA THR A 69 -5.00 3.62 -1.47
C THR A 69 -3.64 2.97 -1.21
N PHE A 70 -2.57 3.42 -1.89
CA PHE A 70 -1.23 2.90 -1.65
C PHE A 70 -0.72 3.23 -0.25
N LEU A 71 -0.80 4.49 0.19
CA LEU A 71 -0.30 4.90 1.50
C LEU A 71 -1.04 4.20 2.65
N ILE A 72 -2.37 4.09 2.55
CA ILE A 72 -3.18 3.31 3.49
C ILE A 72 -2.78 1.84 3.44
N SER A 73 -2.41 1.33 2.27
CA SER A 73 -1.98 -0.07 2.13
C SER A 73 -0.61 -0.35 2.75
N VAL A 74 0.23 0.67 2.93
CA VAL A 74 1.57 0.56 3.53
C VAL A 74 1.62 1.04 4.99
N GLY A 75 0.46 1.12 5.65
CA GLY A 75 0.35 1.34 7.10
C GLY A 75 0.06 2.78 7.54
N LYS A 76 -0.25 3.70 6.62
CA LYS A 76 -0.70 5.05 7.01
C LYS A 76 -2.19 5.06 7.37
N ARG A 77 -2.55 5.81 8.40
CA ARG A 77 -3.96 6.02 8.79
C ARG A 77 -4.61 7.16 8.01
N PRO A 78 -5.95 7.15 7.80
CA PRO A 78 -6.66 8.24 7.14
C PRO A 78 -6.35 9.64 7.67
N GLU A 79 -6.19 9.79 8.98
CA GLU A 79 -5.91 11.07 9.62
C GLU A 79 -4.50 11.60 9.26
N GLU A 80 -3.52 10.72 9.10
CA GLU A 80 -2.15 11.10 8.71
C GLU A 80 -2.06 11.57 7.25
N LEU A 81 -3.00 11.12 6.40
CA LEU A 81 -3.03 11.49 4.99
C LEU A 81 -3.61 12.89 4.76
N LEU A 82 -4.36 13.46 5.73
CA LEU A 82 -4.99 14.77 5.56
C LEU A 82 -3.98 15.86 5.22
N ASP A 83 -2.81 15.85 5.87
CA ASP A 83 -1.78 16.86 5.64
C ASP A 83 -1.19 16.81 4.23
N ILE A 84 -1.17 15.64 3.60
CA ILE A 84 -0.72 15.45 2.21
C ILE A 84 -1.69 16.14 1.24
N PHE A 85 -2.99 16.00 1.49
CA PHE A 85 -4.03 16.57 0.62
C PHE A 85 -4.37 18.04 0.94
N ARG A 86 -4.02 18.53 2.12
CA ARG A 86 -4.33 19.90 2.59
C ARG A 86 -3.79 21.01 1.68
N LYS A 87 -2.72 20.73 0.93
CA LYS A 87 -2.10 21.68 0.00
C LYS A 87 -2.81 21.80 -1.35
N MET A 88 -3.83 20.96 -1.61
CA MET A 88 -4.58 20.99 -2.87
C MET A 88 -5.63 22.11 -2.87
N PRO A 89 -5.90 22.74 -4.03
CA PRO A 89 -6.74 23.93 -4.11
C PRO A 89 -8.21 23.70 -3.74
N ASP A 90 -8.71 22.47 -3.87
CA ASP A 90 -10.09 22.06 -3.58
C ASP A 90 -10.20 21.26 -2.27
N PHE A 91 -9.21 21.38 -1.38
CA PHE A 91 -9.20 20.63 -0.13
C PHE A 91 -10.36 21.04 0.79
N ASP A 92 -11.11 20.03 1.22
CA ASP A 92 -12.13 20.10 2.25
C ASP A 92 -11.83 18.95 3.23
N GLU A 93 -11.55 19.29 4.48
CA GLU A 93 -11.07 18.33 5.48
C GLU A 93 -12.11 17.23 5.75
N ASN A 94 -13.38 17.59 5.90
CA ASN A 94 -14.45 16.65 6.21
C ASN A 94 -14.69 15.68 5.06
N LYS A 95 -14.75 16.19 3.81
CA LYS A 95 -14.93 15.36 2.62
C LYS A 95 -13.72 14.45 2.39
N THR A 96 -12.52 14.99 2.57
CA THR A 96 -11.27 14.24 2.37
C THR A 96 -11.16 13.12 3.40
N LEU A 97 -11.38 13.42 4.68
CA LEU A 97 -11.36 12.41 5.74
C LEU A 97 -12.41 11.32 5.49
N TYR A 98 -13.63 11.70 5.10
CA TYR A 98 -14.67 10.75 4.75
C TYR A 98 -14.23 9.81 3.61
N HIS A 99 -13.66 10.35 2.53
CA HIS A 99 -13.15 9.53 1.43
C HIS A 99 -12.01 8.59 1.86
N LEU A 100 -11.08 9.07 2.69
CA LEU A 100 -9.96 8.27 3.18
C LEU A 100 -10.43 7.13 4.10
N LYS A 101 -11.41 7.39 4.98
CA LYS A 101 -12.04 6.36 5.82
C LYS A 101 -12.79 5.31 5.01
N HIS A 102 -13.43 5.73 3.92
CA HIS A 102 -14.06 4.79 2.99
C HIS A 102 -13.02 3.94 2.26
N ILE A 103 -11.91 4.54 1.80
CA ILE A 103 -10.78 3.81 1.18
C ILE A 103 -10.18 2.78 2.16
N ALA A 104 -10.02 3.16 3.42
CA ALA A 104 -9.50 2.30 4.48
C ALA A 104 -10.47 1.17 4.89
N GLY A 105 -11.74 1.23 4.46
CA GLY A 105 -12.77 0.28 4.88
C GLY A 105 -13.26 0.48 6.31
N GLU A 106 -13.05 1.65 6.91
CA GLU A 106 -13.50 1.95 8.27
C GLU A 106 -15.01 2.23 8.33
N ILE A 107 -15.59 2.67 7.21
CA ILE A 107 -17.00 3.07 7.08
C ILE A 107 -17.65 2.49 5.82
N GLY A 108 -18.96 2.67 5.67
CA GLY A 108 -19.71 2.24 4.49
C GLY A 108 -19.78 0.71 4.37
N SER A 109 -19.45 0.18 3.19
CA SER A 109 -19.42 -1.27 2.92
C SER A 109 -18.29 -2.01 3.64
N ARG A 110 -17.40 -1.28 4.34
CA ARG A 110 -16.16 -1.79 4.95
C ARG A 110 -15.20 -2.45 3.96
N THR A 111 -15.35 -2.14 2.67
CA THR A 111 -14.43 -2.59 1.63
C THR A 111 -13.15 -1.78 1.72
N ARG A 112 -12.02 -2.44 1.99
CA ARG A 112 -10.70 -1.81 1.91
C ARG A 112 -10.23 -1.82 0.46
N TYR A 113 -9.95 -0.64 -0.09
CA TYR A 113 -9.56 -0.48 -1.48
C TYR A 113 -8.06 -0.71 -1.69
N SER A 114 -7.71 -1.47 -2.72
CA SER A 114 -6.33 -1.66 -3.17
C SER A 114 -5.95 -0.60 -4.19
N PRO A 115 -4.66 -0.16 -4.24
CA PRO A 115 -4.19 0.68 -5.33
C PRO A 115 -4.35 -0.01 -6.69
N PRO A 116 -4.50 0.78 -7.78
CA PRO A 116 -4.60 0.21 -9.13
C PRO A 116 -3.35 -0.56 -9.56
N SER A 117 -3.54 -1.54 -10.44
CA SER A 117 -2.43 -2.32 -11.02
C SER A 117 -1.50 -1.45 -11.86
N CYS A 118 -0.26 -1.90 -12.12
CA CYS A 118 0.66 -1.18 -13.00
C CYS A 118 0.10 -1.02 -14.43
N VAL A 119 -0.71 -1.98 -14.91
CA VAL A 119 -1.39 -1.87 -16.21
C VAL A 119 -2.36 -0.69 -16.18
N THR A 120 -3.20 -0.61 -15.13
CA THR A 120 -4.15 0.49 -14.94
C THR A 120 -3.43 1.83 -14.82
N LEU A 121 -2.36 1.90 -14.02
CA LEU A 121 -1.57 3.12 -13.85
C LEU A 121 -0.94 3.58 -15.17
N ARG A 122 -0.50 2.66 -16.05
CA ARG A 122 -0.04 3.01 -17.40
C ARG A 122 -1.16 3.61 -18.25
N THR A 123 -2.36 3.04 -18.22
CA THR A 123 -3.53 3.56 -18.95
C THR A 123 -3.84 5.01 -18.56
N PHE A 124 -3.69 5.36 -17.28
CA PHE A 124 -3.90 6.73 -16.78
C PHE A 124 -2.65 7.63 -16.85
N GLY A 125 -1.54 7.16 -17.44
CA GLY A 125 -0.29 7.94 -17.53
C GLY A 125 0.41 8.18 -16.19
N LEU A 126 0.09 7.39 -15.16
CA LEU A 126 0.63 7.53 -13.79
C LEU A 126 1.84 6.63 -13.52
N CYS A 127 2.12 5.65 -14.37
CA CYS A 127 3.26 4.74 -14.22
C CYS A 127 4.44 5.20 -15.08
N SER A 128 5.56 5.54 -14.44
CA SER A 128 6.79 5.93 -15.14
C SER A 128 7.68 4.75 -15.54
N ALA A 129 7.65 3.66 -14.76
CA ALA A 129 8.41 2.42 -15.01
C ALA A 129 9.94 2.61 -15.13
N ASP A 130 10.49 3.55 -14.36
CA ASP A 130 11.87 4.04 -14.50
C ASP A 130 12.96 3.10 -13.95
N ASP A 131 12.61 1.97 -13.33
CA ASP A 131 13.60 1.03 -12.78
C ASP A 131 13.36 -0.45 -13.14
N VAL A 132 14.42 -1.24 -13.00
CA VAL A 132 14.45 -2.67 -13.36
C VAL A 132 13.46 -3.51 -12.55
N LEU A 133 13.18 -3.15 -11.29
CA LEU A 133 12.22 -3.87 -10.47
C LEU A 133 10.79 -3.58 -10.95
N CYS A 134 10.49 -2.32 -11.28
CA CYS A 134 9.22 -1.87 -11.86
C CYS A 134 8.88 -2.61 -13.16
N GLN A 135 9.87 -2.87 -14.01
CA GLN A 135 9.68 -3.63 -15.26
C GLN A 135 9.30 -5.10 -15.04
N ARG A 136 9.60 -5.65 -13.86
CA ARG A 136 9.40 -7.07 -13.51
C ARG A 136 8.16 -7.34 -12.66
N VAL A 137 7.50 -6.29 -12.18
CA VAL A 137 6.30 -6.40 -11.32
C VAL A 137 5.05 -5.95 -12.06
N LYS A 138 3.89 -6.41 -11.60
CA LYS A 138 2.57 -6.06 -12.17
C LYS A 138 1.78 -5.10 -11.27
N HIS A 139 2.29 -4.78 -10.08
CA HIS A 139 1.58 -3.97 -9.10
C HIS A 139 2.50 -3.17 -8.16
N PRO A 140 2.07 -1.97 -7.72
CA PRO A 140 2.81 -1.14 -6.77
C PRO A 140 3.13 -1.84 -5.44
N LEU A 141 2.16 -2.56 -4.85
CA LEU A 141 2.40 -3.28 -3.58
C LEU A 141 3.41 -4.42 -3.71
N THR A 142 3.44 -5.11 -4.86
CA THR A 142 4.43 -6.15 -5.13
C THR A 142 5.83 -5.55 -5.26
N TYR A 143 5.96 -4.39 -5.91
CA TYR A 143 7.21 -3.63 -5.94
C TYR A 143 7.66 -3.31 -4.51
N TYR A 144 6.76 -2.70 -3.72
CA TYR A 144 7.05 -2.25 -2.37
C TYR A 144 7.56 -3.38 -1.48
N SER A 145 6.83 -4.50 -1.44
CA SER A 145 7.22 -5.69 -0.66
C SER A 145 8.58 -6.25 -1.08
N LYS A 146 8.86 -6.33 -2.39
CA LYS A 146 10.16 -6.80 -2.89
C LYS A 146 11.29 -5.83 -2.52
N LYS A 147 11.07 -4.53 -2.66
CA LYS A 147 12.05 -3.49 -2.35
C LYS A 147 12.39 -3.47 -0.86
N LEU A 148 11.39 -3.57 0.02
CA LEU A 148 11.57 -3.72 1.47
C LEU A 148 12.47 -4.92 1.83
N LYS A 149 12.21 -6.09 1.25
CA LYS A 149 13.04 -7.29 1.48
C LYS A 149 14.49 -7.07 1.06
N LEU A 150 14.72 -6.38 -0.05
CA LEU A 150 16.08 -6.06 -0.53
C LEU A 150 16.80 -5.10 0.43
N LEU A 151 16.11 -4.09 0.94
CA LEU A 151 16.68 -3.14 1.92
C LEU A 151 17.08 -3.86 3.21
N LYS A 152 16.17 -4.64 3.80
CA LYS A 152 16.43 -5.43 5.01
C LYS A 152 17.62 -6.39 4.85
N ARG A 153 17.74 -7.05 3.69
CA ARG A 153 18.89 -7.91 3.40
C ARG A 153 20.20 -7.12 3.36
N GLY A 154 20.20 -5.96 2.70
CA GLY A 154 21.38 -5.09 2.65
C GLY A 154 21.79 -4.55 4.03
N GLU A 155 20.84 -4.28 4.91
CA GLU A 155 21.11 -3.87 6.30
C GLU A 155 21.74 -5.00 7.13
N LEU A 156 21.24 -6.23 6.99
CA LEU A 156 21.81 -7.41 7.65
C LEU A 156 23.25 -7.67 7.18
N GLU A 157 23.51 -7.59 5.88
CA GLU A 157 24.86 -7.74 5.32
C GLU A 157 25.83 -6.66 5.80
N LYS A 158 25.36 -5.42 6.01
CA LYS A 158 26.18 -4.34 6.59
C LYS A 158 26.50 -4.56 8.06
N ARG A 159 25.55 -5.07 8.85
CA ARG A 159 25.74 -5.36 10.28
C ARG A 159 26.65 -6.56 10.55
N ALA A 160 26.78 -7.47 9.58
CA ALA A 160 27.64 -8.65 9.67
C ALA A 160 29.11 -8.37 9.28
N ARG A 161 29.43 -7.15 8.82
CA ARG A 161 30.79 -6.68 8.52
C ARG A 161 31.31 -5.80 9.64
#